data_AF-A0A8S2N4K7-F1
#
_entry.id   AF-A0A8S2N4K7-F1
#
_cell.length_a   1.000
_cell.length_b   1.000
_cell.length_c   1.000
_cell.angle_alpha   90.00
_cell.angle_beta   90.00
_cell.angle_gamma   90.00
#
_symmetry.space_group_name_H-M   'P 1'
#
loop_
_entity.id
_entity.type
_entity.pdbx_description
1 polymer ?
#
loop_
_entity_poly.entity_id
_entity_poly.type
_entity_poly.pdbx_seq_one_letter_code
_entity_poly.pdbx_strand_id
1 'polypeptide(L)' 'DMLLNDVSILGGSEPNLADLNVYGVLTAIQGCEAFQDLMSNTKIQPWFERMKNLVESGSVDNVVTA' A
#
# COMPACT_ATOMS: atom_id res chain seq x y z
N ASP A 1 11.46 -13.51 17.60
CA ASP A 1 10.74 -12.33 18.14
C ASP A 1 11.58 -11.09 17.87
N MET A 2 10.98 -9.95 17.47
CA MET A 2 11.61 -8.67 17.04
C MET A 2 12.10 -8.46 15.58
N LEU A 3 11.75 -9.28 14.57
CA LEU A 3 12.15 -9.01 13.16
C LEU A 3 10.99 -8.81 12.18
N LEU A 4 9.79 -8.57 12.68
CA LEU A 4 8.58 -8.44 11.85
C LEU A 4 7.75 -7.19 12.11
N ASN A 5 8.25 -6.27 12.93
CA ASN A 5 7.61 -4.99 13.19
C ASN A 5 8.05 -3.90 12.20
N ASP A 6 8.93 -4.24 11.25
CA ASP A 6 9.58 -3.28 10.36
C ASP A 6 9.33 -3.64 8.89
N VAL A 7 8.06 -3.93 8.53
CA VAL A 7 7.67 -3.85 7.11
C VAL A 7 7.53 -2.36 6.75
N SER A 8 8.64 -1.64 6.90
CA SER A 8 8.81 -0.27 6.45
C SER A 8 8.45 -0.22 4.98
N ILE A 9 7.86 0.89 4.55
CA ILE A 9 7.66 1.18 3.13
C ILE A 9 9.06 1.12 2.51
N LEU A 10 9.23 0.58 1.29
CA LEU A 10 10.58 0.36 0.75
C LEU A 10 11.36 1.68 0.64
N GLY A 11 10.68 2.82 0.50
CA GLY A 11 11.25 4.17 0.57
C GLY A 11 11.56 4.73 1.96
N GLY A 12 11.35 3.97 3.04
CA GLY A 12 11.56 4.42 4.42
C GLY A 12 10.40 5.25 4.94
N SER A 13 10.56 6.58 5.01
CA SER A 13 9.56 7.51 5.56
C SER A 13 8.44 7.88 4.59
N GLU A 14 8.70 7.79 3.29
CA GLU A 14 7.74 8.10 2.22
C GLU A 14 7.81 7.01 1.13
N PRO A 15 6.70 6.73 0.44
CA PRO A 15 6.68 5.73 -0.63
C PRO A 15 7.54 6.18 -1.81
N ASN A 16 8.39 5.28 -2.30
CA ASN A 16 9.15 5.54 -3.51
C ASN A 16 8.37 5.06 -4.75
N LEU A 17 8.94 5.27 -5.94
CA LEU A 17 8.31 4.85 -7.20
C LEU A 17 8.03 3.34 -7.27
N ALA A 18 8.86 2.50 -6.63
CA ALA A 18 8.63 1.07 -6.60
C ALA A 18 7.41 0.72 -5.72
N ASP A 19 7.27 1.37 -4.55
CA ASP A 19 6.10 1.19 -3.70
C ASP A 19 4.81 1.59 -4.42
N LEU A 20 4.82 2.72 -5.14
CA LEU A 20 3.67 3.18 -5.93
C LEU A 20 3.32 2.24 -7.07
N ASN A 21 4.32 1.72 -7.79
CA ASN A 21 4.09 0.76 -8.88
C ASN A 21 3.47 -0.54 -8.35
N VAL A 22 4.01 -1.09 -7.26
CA VAL A 22 3.48 -2.31 -6.64
C VAL A 22 2.07 -2.07 -6.09
N TYR A 23 1.84 -0.92 -5.45
CA TYR A 23 0.52 -0.56 -4.94
C TYR A 23 -0.50 -0.47 -6.08
N GLY A 24 -0.18 0.21 -7.18
CA GLY A 24 -1.05 0.33 -8.35
C GLY A 24 -1.41 -1.04 -8.97
N VAL A 25 -0.44 -1.95 -9.08
CA VAL A 25 -0.69 -3.32 -9.58
C VAL A 25 -1.62 -4.08 -8.64
N LEU A 26 -1.42 -3.99 -7.32
CA LEU A 26 -2.24 -4.69 -6.34
C LEU A 26 -3.66 -4.13 -6.25
N THR A 27 -3.83 -2.81 -6.37
CA THR A 27 -5.15 -2.18 -6.44
C THR A 27 -5.91 -2.61 -7.70
N ALA A 28 -5.23 -2.82 -8.83
CA ALA A 28 -5.88 -3.27 -10.06
C ALA A 28 -6.50 -4.69 -9.95
N ILE A 29 -5.94 -5.53 -9.09
CA ILE A 29 -6.45 -6.89 -8.83
C ILE A 29 -7.30 -6.96 -7.54
N GLN A 30 -7.57 -5.82 -6.90
CA GLN A 30 -8.34 -5.75 -5.66
C GLN A 30 -9.79 -6.18 -5.94
N GLY A 31 -10.20 -7.28 -5.30
CA GLY A 31 -11.52 -7.90 -5.50
C GLY A 31 -11.48 -9.25 -6.22
N CYS A 32 -10.32 -9.64 -6.78
CA CYS A 32 -10.11 -10.99 -7.26
C CYS A 32 -9.75 -11.95 -6.11
N GLU A 33 -10.00 -13.24 -6.32
CA GLU A 33 -9.59 -14.32 -5.39
C GLU A 33 -8.07 -14.30 -5.14
N ALA A 34 -7.28 -14.05 -6.20
CA ALA A 34 -5.82 -13.92 -6.09
C ALA A 34 -5.36 -12.82 -5.11
N PHE A 35 -6.12 -11.74 -4.97
CA PHE A 35 -5.82 -10.69 -4.00
C PHE A 35 -6.12 -11.16 -2.57
N GLN A 36 -7.23 -11.88 -2.37
CA GLN A 36 -7.58 -12.46 -1.07
C GLN A 36 -6.55 -13.50 -0.62
N ASP A 37 -6.10 -14.34 -1.56
CA ASP A 37 -5.04 -15.32 -1.32
C ASP A 37 -3.72 -14.64 -0.98
N LEU A 38 -3.34 -13.59 -1.71
CA LEU A 38 -2.13 -12.81 -1.44
C LEU A 38 -2.19 -12.17 -0.04
N MET A 39 -3.33 -11.63 0.36
CA MET A 39 -3.52 -11.04 1.69
C MET A 39 -3.47 -12.08 2.81
N SER A 40 -4.00 -13.29 2.57
CA SER A 40 -4.11 -14.33 3.59
C SER A 40 -2.85 -15.18 3.73
N ASN A 41 -2.11 -15.38 2.63
CA ASN A 41 -0.95 -16.28 2.58
C ASN A 41 0.39 -15.55 2.64
N THR A 42 0.41 -14.21 2.60
CA THR A 42 1.64 -13.42 2.71
C THR A 42 1.52 -12.35 3.79
N LYS A 43 2.63 -11.66 4.05
CA LYS A 43 2.69 -10.57 5.06
C LYS A 43 2.58 -9.18 4.43
N ILE A 44 2.01 -9.09 3.24
CA ILE A 44 1.92 -7.84 2.48
C ILE A 44 0.79 -6.92 2.98
N GLN A 45 -0.19 -7.47 3.70
CA GLN A 45 -1.36 -6.72 4.16
C GLN A 45 -1.00 -5.45 4.95
N PRO A 46 -0.11 -5.48 5.97
CA PRO A 46 0.24 -4.26 6.72
C PRO A 46 0.93 -3.19 5.84
N TRP A 47 1.69 -3.60 4.82
CA TRP A 47 2.30 -2.66 3.87
C TRP A 47 1.25 -2.05 2.94
N PHE A 48 0.32 -2.86 2.42
CA PHE A 48 -0.74 -2.40 1.52
C PHE A 48 -1.69 -1.41 2.23
N GLU A 49 -2.05 -1.69 3.48
CA GLU A 49 -2.87 -0.79 4.30
C GLU A 49 -2.14 0.55 4.58
N ARG A 50 -0.83 0.52 4.87
CA ARG A 50 -0.03 1.76 5.01
C ARG A 50 0.01 2.55 3.70
N MET A 51 0.28 1.90 2.57
CA MET A 51 0.29 2.53 1.26
C MET A 51 -1.07 3.15 0.92
N LYS A 52 -2.16 2.45 1.22
CA LYS A 52 -3.52 2.96 1.04
C LYS A 52 -3.74 4.24 1.84
N ASN A 53 -3.42 4.23 3.14
CA ASN A 53 -3.56 5.41 3.99
C ASN A 53 -2.72 6.61 3.48
N LEU A 54 -1.51 6.36 2.99
CA LEU A 54 -0.63 7.42 2.47
C LEU A 54 -1.18 8.03 1.19
N VAL A 55 -1.61 7.21 0.23
CA VAL A 55 -2.19 7.67 -1.05
C VAL A 55 -3.53 8.38 -0.82
N GLU A 56 -4.37 7.88 0.07
CA GLU A 56 -5.63 8.52 0.46
C GLU A 56 -5.39 9.85 1.19
N SER A 57 -4.40 9.90 2.09
CA SER A 57 -4.01 11.15 2.78
C SER A 57 -3.40 12.20 1.84
N GLY A 58 -2.76 11.77 0.75
CA GLY A 58 -2.20 12.65 -0.27
C GLY A 58 -3.21 13.16 -1.31
N SER A 59 -4.46 12.67 -1.30
CA SER A 59 -5.45 12.93 -2.36
C SER A 59 -6.61 13.84 -1.96
N VAL A 60 -6.55 14.54 -0.82
CA VAL A 60 -7.63 15.45 -0.40
C VAL A 60 -7.11 16.83 -0.01
N ASP A 61 -6.49 17.55 -0.97
CA ASP A 61 -6.26 19.00 -0.80
C ASP A 61 -6.19 19.82 -2.10
N ASN A 62 -6.56 19.31 -3.29
CA ASN A 62 -6.44 20.12 -4.53
C ASN A 62 -7.54 19.98 -5.60
N VAL A 63 -8.74 19.44 -5.31
CA VAL A 63 -9.84 19.39 -6.33
C VAL A 63 -11.15 20.06 -5.87
N VAL A 64 -11.18 20.70 -4.69
CA VAL A 64 -12.32 21.55 -4.31
C VAL A 64 -11.83 22.97 -4.08
N THR A 65 -11.52 23.70 -5.15
CA THR A 65 -11.84 25.13 -5.37
C THR A 65 -11.36 25.54 -6.77
N ALA A 66 -12.27 25.57 -7.74
CA ALA A 66 -12.27 26.51 -8.87
C ALA A 66 -13.67 26.53 -9.49
#